data_AF-A0A662JMQ0-F1
#
_entry.id   AF-A0A662JMQ0-F1
#
_cell.length_a   1.000
_cell.length_b   1.000
_cell.length_c   1.000
_cell.angle_alpha   90.00
_cell.angle_beta   90.00
_cell.angle_gamma   90.00
#
_symmetry.space_group_name_H-M   'P 1'
#
loop_
_entity.id
_entity.type
_entity.pdbx_description
1 polymer ?
#
loop_
_entity_poly.entity_id
_entity_poly.type
_entity_poly.pdbx_seq_one_letter_code
_entity_poly.pdbx_strand_id
1 'polypeptide(L)'
;ATEGMLALQYDERGVLAPFYNAYFYEVRVGGKVKPLYSMRQGEVGELIVTTPSLLRYRMGDLVECCSDGRLFRVLGRHGLASSLSFKLQKIFSHLLSLF
;
A
#
# COMPACT_ATOMS: atom_id res chain seq x y z
N ALA A 1 -11.03 10.51 9.71
CA ALA A 1 -9.95 10.79 8.74
C ALA A 1 -9.81 12.30 8.60
N THR A 2 -8.60 12.85 8.69
CA THR A 2 -8.35 14.30 8.60
C THR A 2 -7.98 14.72 7.16
N GLU A 3 -7.67 13.75 6.29
CA GLU A 3 -7.15 13.97 4.92
C GLU A 3 -8.20 13.86 3.82
N GLY A 4 -9.46 13.59 4.18
CA GLY A 4 -10.57 13.38 3.23
C GLY A 4 -10.73 11.92 2.79
N MET A 5 -11.63 11.70 1.83
CA MET A 5 -11.93 10.38 1.27
C MET A 5 -10.97 10.07 0.12
N LEU A 6 -10.19 9.00 0.25
CA LEU A 6 -9.10 8.66 -0.69
C LEU A 6 -9.37 7.40 -1.50
N ALA A 7 -10.40 6.65 -1.15
CA ALA A 7 -10.80 5.46 -1.86
C ALA A 7 -12.29 5.21 -1.63
N LEU A 8 -12.91 4.43 -2.51
CA LEU A 8 -14.27 3.95 -2.35
C LEU A 8 -14.23 2.48 -1.92
N GLN A 9 -15.13 2.10 -1.02
CA GLN A 9 -15.36 0.69 -0.72
C GLN A 9 -16.01 0.00 -1.92
N TYR A 10 -15.35 -1.04 -2.43
CA TYR A 10 -15.79 -1.83 -3.58
C TYR A 10 -16.77 -2.94 -3.18
N ASP A 11 -16.56 -3.58 -2.01
CA ASP A 11 -17.38 -4.69 -1.54
C ASP A 11 -17.59 -4.68 -0.02
N GLU A 12 -18.44 -5.58 0.49
CA GLU A 12 -18.70 -5.76 1.93
C GLU A 12 -17.48 -6.28 2.71
N ARG A 13 -16.45 -6.79 2.03
CA ARG A 13 -15.23 -7.35 2.64
C ARG A 13 -14.15 -6.30 2.90
N GLY A 14 -14.49 -5.02 2.74
CA GLY A 14 -13.58 -3.90 2.95
C GLY A 14 -12.50 -3.78 1.89
N VAL A 15 -12.72 -4.30 0.68
CA VAL A 15 -11.85 -4.03 -0.47
C VAL A 15 -12.12 -2.61 -0.97
N LEU A 16 -11.08 -1.89 -1.33
CA LEU A 16 -11.09 -0.48 -1.70
C LEU A 16 -10.58 -0.27 -3.13
N ALA A 17 -11.23 0.65 -3.84
CA ALA A 17 -10.79 1.18 -5.13
C ALA A 17 -10.23 2.61 -4.96
N PRO A 18 -8.96 2.88 -5.30
CA PRO A 18 -8.38 4.22 -5.18
C PRO A 18 -8.97 5.21 -6.19
N PHE A 19 -9.06 6.48 -5.83
CA PHE A 19 -9.42 7.55 -6.76
C PHE A 19 -8.23 8.00 -7.61
N TYR A 20 -7.77 7.14 -8.51
CA TYR A 20 -6.63 7.43 -9.40
C TYR A 20 -6.82 8.68 -10.28
N ASN A 21 -8.06 9.12 -10.48
CA ASN A 21 -8.39 10.34 -11.20
C ASN A 21 -8.24 11.61 -10.34
N ALA A 22 -8.22 11.48 -9.01
CA ALA A 22 -8.17 12.61 -8.07
C ALA A 22 -6.79 12.75 -7.40
N TYR A 23 -6.12 11.63 -7.12
CA TYR A 23 -4.89 11.61 -6.34
C TYR A 23 -3.84 10.69 -6.97
N PHE A 24 -2.57 10.97 -6.65
CA PHE A 24 -1.47 10.11 -7.04
C PHE A 24 -1.04 9.24 -5.86
N TYR A 25 -0.93 7.94 -6.09
CA TYR A 25 -0.64 6.96 -5.06
C TYR A 25 0.66 6.24 -5.36
N GLU A 26 1.53 6.20 -4.36
CA GLU A 26 2.75 5.42 -4.33
C GLU A 26 2.65 4.39 -3.21
N VAL A 27 3.50 3.37 -3.30
CA VAL A 27 3.63 2.34 -2.28
C VAL A 27 5.09 2.01 -2.04
N ARG A 28 5.46 1.84 -0.78
CA ARG A 28 6.78 1.35 -0.39
C ARG A 28 6.72 -0.16 -0.17
N VAL A 29 7.21 -0.93 -1.14
CA VAL A 29 7.33 -2.40 -1.09
C VAL A 29 8.80 -2.77 -1.03
N GLY A 30 9.22 -3.56 -0.02
CA GLY A 30 10.61 -4.01 0.09
C GLY A 30 11.66 -2.88 0.16
N GLY A 31 11.27 -1.69 0.61
CA GLY A 31 12.13 -0.50 0.67
C GLY A 31 12.25 0.29 -0.64
N LYS A 32 11.62 -0.17 -1.73
CA LYS A 32 11.49 0.59 -2.98
C LYS A 32 10.14 1.25 -3.04
N VAL A 33 10.09 2.48 -3.53
CA VAL A 33 8.84 3.20 -3.80
C VAL A 33 8.49 3.01 -5.27
N LYS A 34 7.25 2.63 -5.54
CA LYS A 34 6.70 2.51 -6.89
C LYS A 34 5.26 3.02 -6.93
N PRO A 35 4.70 3.35 -8.11
CA PRO A 35 3.29 3.67 -8.22
C PRO A 35 2.41 2.53 -7.71
N LEU A 36 1.32 2.86 -7.01
CA LEU A 36 0.39 1.87 -6.43
C LEU A 36 -0.22 0.96 -7.51
N TYR A 37 -0.52 1.51 -8.69
CA TYR A 37 -1.08 0.74 -9.81
C TYR A 37 -0.09 -0.29 -10.40
N SER A 38 1.20 -0.22 -10.04
CA SER A 38 2.22 -1.18 -10.44
C SER A 38 2.38 -2.33 -9.44
N MET A 39 1.51 -2.42 -8.42
CA MET A 39 1.44 -3.57 -7.54
C MET A 39 0.85 -4.79 -8.24
N ARG A 40 1.39 -5.95 -7.91
CA ARG A 40 0.88 -7.27 -8.26
C ARG A 40 0.07 -7.84 -7.11
N GLN A 41 -0.90 -8.67 -7.45
CA GLN A 41 -1.72 -9.37 -6.47
C GLN A 41 -0.85 -10.05 -5.39
N GLY A 42 -1.21 -9.86 -4.12
CA GLY A 42 -0.49 -10.37 -2.95
C GLY A 42 0.70 -9.52 -2.49
N GLU A 43 1.11 -8.49 -3.25
CA GLU A 43 2.09 -7.54 -2.72
C GLU A 43 1.49 -6.72 -1.57
N VAL A 44 2.31 -6.47 -0.55
CA VAL A 44 1.98 -5.64 0.61
C VAL A 44 3.01 -4.52 0.74
N GLY A 45 2.54 -3.30 0.99
CA GLY A 45 3.42 -2.17 1.21
C GLY A 45 2.78 -1.02 1.96
N GLU A 46 3.62 -0.07 2.35
CA GLU A 46 3.16 1.14 3.05
C GLU A 46 2.66 2.18 2.04
N LEU A 47 1.45 2.68 2.27
CA LEU A 47 0.79 3.63 1.39
C LEU A 47 1.36 5.05 1.52
N ILE A 48 1.61 5.67 0.37
CA ILE A 48 2.05 7.06 0.24
C ILE A 48 1.08 7.74 -0.73
N VAL A 49 0.54 8.90 -0.34
CA VAL A 49 -0.47 9.61 -1.14
C VAL A 49 -0.03 11.03 -1.41
N THR A 50 -0.24 11.48 -2.63
CA THR A 50 -0.13 12.87 -3.04
C THR A 50 -1.51 13.42 -3.35
N THR A 51 -1.93 14.43 -2.59
CA THR A 51 -3.16 15.19 -2.77
C THR A 51 -2.83 16.66 -3.06
N PRO A 52 -3.80 17.49 -3.48
CA PRO A 52 -3.56 18.93 -3.68
C PRO A 52 -2.99 19.65 -2.46
N SER A 53 -3.29 19.16 -1.24
CA SER A 53 -2.84 19.78 0.01
C SER A 53 -1.64 19.07 0.65
N LEU A 54 -1.32 17.83 0.23
CA LEU A 54 -0.30 17.00 0.87
C LEU A 54 0.56 16.29 -0.18
N LEU A 55 1.85 16.62 -0.23
CA LEU A 55 2.78 16.02 -1.17
C LEU A 55 3.45 14.79 -0.57
N ARG A 56 3.32 13.63 -1.24
CA ARG A 56 3.96 12.36 -0.86
C ARG A 56 3.82 12.02 0.64
N TYR A 57 2.63 12.24 1.18
CA TYR A 57 2.33 12.01 2.58
C TYR A 57 2.29 10.51 2.87
N ARG A 58 3.04 10.08 3.88
CA ARG A 58 3.09 8.69 4.32
C ARG A 58 1.92 8.44 5.26
N MET A 59 0.96 7.64 4.80
CA MET A 59 -0.22 7.29 5.62
C MET A 59 0.13 6.45 6.84
N GLY A 60 1.21 5.68 6.72
CA GLY A 60 1.55 4.64 7.69
C GLY A 60 0.61 3.43 7.59
N ASP A 61 -0.35 3.39 6.67
CA ASP A 61 -1.21 2.23 6.47
C ASP A 61 -0.52 1.19 5.58
N LEU A 62 -0.68 -0.08 5.92
CA LEU A 62 -0.27 -1.21 5.10
C LEU A 62 -1.43 -1.64 4.21
N VAL A 63 -1.16 -1.70 2.91
CA VAL A 63 -2.12 -2.10 1.90
C VAL A 63 -1.67 -3.36 1.19
N GLU A 64 -2.59 -4.30 1.05
CA GLU A 64 -2.45 -5.51 0.23
C GLU A 64 -3.12 -5.27 -1.13
N CYS A 65 -2.45 -5.67 -2.22
CA CYS A 65 -3.03 -5.66 -3.55
C CYS A 65 -3.90 -6.92 -3.78
N CYS A 66 -5.22 -6.76 -3.80
CA CYS A 66 -6.16 -7.85 -4.03
C CYS A 66 -6.34 -8.15 -5.53
N SER A 67 -6.17 -7.14 -6.38
CA SER A 67 -6.22 -7.25 -7.85
C SER A 67 -5.20 -6.28 -8.44
N ASP A 68 -4.37 -6.76 -9.37
CA ASP A 68 -3.27 -6.03 -10.01
C ASP A 68 -3.59 -4.55 -10.25
N GLY A 69 -3.00 -3.71 -9.40
CA GLY A 69 -3.07 -2.25 -9.49
C GLY A 69 -4.45 -1.61 -9.35
N ARG A 70 -5.49 -2.36 -8.95
CA ARG A 70 -6.89 -1.89 -8.98
C ARG A 70 -7.57 -1.89 -7.63
N LEU A 71 -7.44 -2.99 -6.90
CA LEU A 71 -8.21 -3.23 -5.68
C LEU A 71 -7.26 -3.54 -4.55
N PHE A 72 -7.51 -2.91 -3.41
CA PHE A 72 -6.62 -2.97 -2.26
C PHE A 72 -7.39 -3.21 -0.96
N ARG A 73 -6.74 -3.84 0.01
CA ARG A 73 -7.27 -3.98 1.37
C ARG A 73 -6.29 -3.33 2.34
N VAL A 74 -6.82 -2.55 3.28
CA VAL A 74 -6.02 -2.01 4.39
C VAL A 74 -5.88 -3.11 5.44
N LEU A 75 -4.64 -3.49 5.75
CA LEU A 75 -4.32 -4.49 6.78
C LEU A 75 -4.17 -3.87 8.17
N GLY A 76 -3.91 -2.57 8.25
CA GLY A 76 -3.73 -1.83 9.49
C GLY A 76 -2.57 -0.83 9.41
N ARG A 77 -2.22 -0.23 10.56
CA ARG A 77 -1.14 0.76 10.65
C ARG A 77 0.22 0.15 10.95
N HIS A 78 1.24 0.77 10.39
CA HIS A 78 2.64 0.47 10.62
C HIS A 78 3.06 0.93 12.02
N GLY A 79 2.99 0.04 13.01
CA GLY A 79 3.55 0.25 14.36
C GLY A 79 5.03 -0.17 14.48
N LEU A 80 5.69 0.15 15.61
CA LEU A 80 7.09 -0.20 15.86
C LEU A 80 7.39 -1.71 15.69
N ALA A 81 6.45 -2.58 16.05
CA ALA A 81 6.55 -4.03 15.87
C ALA A 81 6.51 -4.47 14.38
N SER A 82 5.80 -3.72 13.53
CA SER A 82 5.65 -4.06 12.11
C SER A 82 6.93 -3.81 11.29
N SER A 83 7.86 -2.99 11.80
CA SER A 83 9.22 -2.86 11.24
C SER A 83 9.98 -4.20 11.20
N LEU A 84 9.73 -5.09 12.17
CA LEU A 84 10.36 -6.41 12.26
C LEU A 84 9.82 -7.37 11.18
N SER A 85 8.51 -7.32 10.93
CA SER A 85 7.84 -8.11 9.90
C SER A 85 8.27 -7.71 8.48
N PHE A 86 8.50 -6.42 8.23
CA PHE A 86 9.09 -5.96 6.97
C PHE A 86 10.51 -6.47 6.76
N LYS A 87 11.32 -6.59 7.83
CA LYS A 87 12.65 -7.19 7.74
C LYS A 87 12.57 -8.69 7.45
N LEU A 88 11.66 -9.44 8.07
CA LEU A 88 11.47 -10.86 7.76
C LEU A 88 10.97 -11.08 6.32
N GLN A 89 10.01 -10.28 5.86
CA GLN A 89 9.50 -10.37 4.49
C GLN A 89 10.60 -10.05 3.46
N LYS A 90 11.52 -9.12 3.79
CA LYS A 90 12.71 -8.84 2.98
C LYS A 90 13.70 -10.01 2.94
N ILE A 91 13.90 -10.71 4.05
CA ILE A 91 14.78 -11.89 4.10
C ILE A 91 14.16 -13.02 3.28
N PHE A 92 12.85 -13.24 3.41
CA PHE A 92 12.14 -14.28 2.69
C PHE A 92 12.09 -14.02 1.17
N SER A 93 11.85 -12.78 0.74
CA SER A 93 11.84 -12.43 -0.69
C SER A 93 13.23 -12.52 -1.32
N HIS A 94 14.29 -12.20 -0.57
CA HIS A 94 15.65 -12.45 -1.03
C HIS A 94 15.95 -13.94 -1.18
N LEU A 95 15.49 -14.77 -0.23
CA LEU A 95 15.64 -16.22 -0.30
C LEU A 95 14.90 -16.80 -1.52
N LEU A 96 13.70 -16.30 -1.80
CA LEU A 96 12.87 -16.74 -2.93
C LEU A 96 13.40 -16.26 -4.30
N SER A 97 14.24 -15.22 -4.33
CA SER A 97 14.89 -14.73 -5.56
C SER A 97 16.22 -15.41 -5.89
N LEU A 98 16.71 -16.27 -4.97
CA LEU A 98 17.97 -17.01 -5.09
C LEU A 98 17.75 -18.49 -5.49
N PHE A 99 16.49 -18.90 -5.64
CA PHE A 99 16.05 -20.22 -6.10
C PHE A 99 15.21 -20.05 -7.36
#